data_AF-A0A926XMD2-F1
#
_entry.id   AF-A0A926XMD2-F1
#
_cell.length_a   1.000
_cell.length_b   1.000
_cell.length_c   1.000
_cell.angle_alpha   90.00
_cell.angle_beta   90.00
_cell.angle_gamma   90.00
#
_symmetry.space_group_name_H-M   'P 1'
#
loop_
_entity.id
_entity.type
_entity.pdbx_description
1 polymer ?
#
loop_
_entity_poly.entity_id
_entity_poly.type
_entity_poly.pdbx_seq_one_letter_code
_entity_poly.pdbx_strand_id
1 'polypeptide(L)'
;MKLDCFKISIKFDIIAILVIVIAGLKLTFGLDGGEDIGLYDESDYLYSGVTFLTAGPPQPSWAPLYAIWYFILSFFEPNRTQLYYLNYKLMVILLPVFTYVFLRVKNLSITLSLAIAAWVLLLPINAKSIQKVSHFSILIIFINFIVLNFVKDRVWFLTINALFALLVAFVRPEYFLAFVLFSVVLFAVAIAQWKAQGEFPLKPLLTYALPSIFLLAWFGLPISGDRSLMAFGQHFSIHWVMWNNSDFNPWTNWEWILSQNFGNVHSVGEVIISNSSLFFKHILANLGDLRLAPGFLKPRIIDSSLLSEAAFLFSIFIACLIPLGNLKKNILLHKKLLLASAIFLLTSLVSIFLIYPREHYILGFFVPFLALIAICFGSPSAEQSPKIRARNILFLCSLLLILTPLPYFKKSNPSLQNLNVIAFLQSINLQESVRLLEAEGGYNIYLGSNFKRIPEYSKQVDFDRFLQMEKINGIILSEALKRDRRFKTDREWLDFLNNYQTAGFVKMDIPNTEKQLLLKADLLN
;
A
#
# COMPACT_ATOMS: atom_id res chain seq x y z
N MET A 1 21.87 37.40 -14.97
CA MET A 1 21.25 36.35 -15.83
C MET A 1 20.77 35.08 -15.10
N LYS A 2 21.11 34.81 -13.82
CA LYS A 2 20.69 33.57 -13.11
C LYS A 2 19.33 33.65 -12.38
N LEU A 3 18.78 34.84 -12.09
CA LEU A 3 17.54 34.99 -11.31
C LEU A 3 16.26 34.96 -12.16
N ASP A 4 16.26 35.52 -13.38
CA ASP A 4 15.06 35.52 -14.25
C ASP A 4 14.72 34.14 -14.82
N CYS A 5 15.73 33.30 -15.04
CA CYS A 5 15.55 31.91 -15.48
C CYS A 5 14.88 31.05 -14.39
N PHE A 6 15.03 31.41 -13.12
CA PHE A 6 14.42 30.71 -11.98
C PHE A 6 12.95 31.07 -11.80
N LYS A 7 12.58 32.36 -11.97
CA LYS A 7 11.18 32.84 -11.88
C LYS A 7 10.28 32.26 -12.98
N ILE A 8 10.80 32.10 -14.20
CA ILE A 8 10.05 31.49 -15.32
C ILE A 8 9.80 29.99 -15.05
N SER A 9 10.73 29.29 -14.39
CA SER A 9 10.56 27.87 -14.06
C SER A 9 9.40 27.61 -13.11
N ILE A 10 9.24 28.44 -12.07
CA ILE A 10 8.23 28.22 -11.02
C ILE A 10 6.81 28.22 -11.58
N LYS A 11 6.49 29.13 -12.51
CA LYS A 11 5.16 29.19 -13.14
C LYS A 11 4.82 27.89 -13.87
N PHE A 12 5.77 27.36 -14.65
CA PHE A 12 5.57 26.10 -15.35
C PHE A 12 5.51 24.90 -14.40
N ASP A 13 6.28 24.93 -13.32
CA ASP A 13 6.22 23.91 -12.27
C ASP A 13 4.84 23.87 -11.59
N ILE A 14 4.24 25.03 -11.29
CA ILE A 14 2.87 25.12 -10.76
C ILE A 14 1.84 24.60 -11.76
N ILE A 15 1.94 24.99 -13.03
CA ILE A 15 1.04 24.51 -14.09
C ILE A 15 1.12 22.97 -14.21
N ALA A 16 2.32 22.41 -14.22
CA ALA A 16 2.51 20.97 -14.30
C ALA A 16 1.87 20.23 -13.11
N ILE A 17 2.06 20.73 -11.88
CA ILE A 17 1.44 20.17 -10.68
C ILE A 17 -0.09 20.25 -10.77
N LEU A 18 -0.64 21.41 -11.13
CA LEU A 18 -2.09 21.58 -11.28
C LEU A 18 -2.66 20.62 -12.33
N VAL A 19 -1.98 20.44 -13.45
CA VAL A 19 -2.41 19.50 -14.49
C VAL A 19 -2.35 18.06 -14.01
N ILE A 20 -1.32 17.65 -13.27
CA ILE A 20 -1.25 16.31 -12.65
C ILE A 20 -2.42 16.11 -11.68
N VAL A 21 -2.74 17.11 -10.86
CA VAL A 21 -3.85 17.06 -9.90
C VAL A 21 -5.20 16.96 -10.63
N ILE A 22 -5.44 17.81 -11.64
CA ILE A 22 -6.69 17.78 -12.44
C ILE A 22 -6.83 16.44 -13.16
N ALA A 23 -5.74 15.93 -13.77
CA ALA A 23 -5.73 14.61 -14.38
C ALA A 23 -6.03 13.52 -13.35
N GLY A 24 -5.42 13.56 -12.16
CA GLY A 24 -5.69 12.57 -11.12
C GLY A 24 -7.12 12.63 -10.56
N LEU A 25 -7.70 13.82 -10.44
CA LEU A 25 -9.13 13.99 -10.13
C LEU A 25 -10.02 13.43 -11.23
N LYS A 26 -9.68 13.66 -12.51
CA LYS A 26 -10.36 13.06 -13.67
C LYS A 26 -10.27 11.53 -13.64
N LEU A 27 -9.10 10.98 -13.37
CA LEU A 27 -8.86 9.54 -13.30
C LEU A 27 -9.70 8.87 -12.20
N THR A 28 -9.81 9.52 -11.04
CA THR A 28 -10.49 9.00 -9.85
C THR A 28 -11.96 9.41 -9.74
N PHE A 29 -12.49 10.07 -10.77
CA PHE A 29 -13.90 10.44 -10.83
C PHE A 29 -14.79 9.19 -10.93
N GLY A 30 -15.81 9.10 -10.06
CA GLY A 30 -16.72 7.96 -9.98
C GLY A 30 -16.08 6.68 -9.43
N LEU A 31 -14.97 6.80 -8.69
CA LEU A 31 -14.27 5.66 -8.05
C LEU A 31 -15.22 4.80 -7.18
N ASP A 32 -16.07 5.45 -6.40
CA ASP A 32 -17.06 4.86 -5.51
C ASP A 32 -18.14 4.05 -6.23
N GLY A 33 -18.40 4.34 -7.51
CA GLY A 33 -19.27 3.54 -8.37
C GLY A 33 -18.55 2.46 -9.18
N GLY A 34 -17.24 2.30 -9.03
CA GLY A 34 -16.40 1.49 -9.92
C GLY A 34 -15.46 0.51 -9.25
N GLU A 35 -15.02 0.83 -8.04
CA GLU A 35 -14.21 -0.01 -7.17
C GLU A 35 -14.88 -0.20 -5.83
N ASP A 36 -14.93 -1.46 -5.42
CA ASP A 36 -15.50 -1.87 -4.14
C ASP A 36 -14.55 -1.54 -2.98
N ILE A 37 -15.07 -1.63 -1.75
CA ILE A 37 -14.28 -1.44 -0.53
C ILE A 37 -13.37 -2.64 -0.31
N GLY A 38 -12.07 -2.36 -0.17
CA GLY A 38 -11.08 -3.31 0.31
C GLY A 38 -11.17 -3.52 1.81
N LEU A 39 -11.79 -4.63 2.22
CA LEU A 39 -11.81 -5.11 3.60
C LEU A 39 -10.42 -5.65 4.04
N TYR A 40 -10.31 -6.14 5.28
CA TYR A 40 -9.06 -6.49 5.96
C TYR A 40 -8.11 -5.28 6.06
N ASP A 41 -6.84 -5.43 5.65
CA ASP A 41 -5.73 -4.51 5.88
C ASP A 41 -6.12 -3.02 5.75
N GLU A 42 -6.66 -2.60 4.60
CA GLU A 42 -6.96 -1.17 4.37
C GLU A 42 -8.08 -0.66 5.27
N SER A 43 -9.09 -1.49 5.55
CA SER A 43 -10.17 -1.17 6.48
C SER A 43 -9.67 -1.15 7.93
N ASP A 44 -8.77 -2.05 8.31
CA ASP A 44 -8.18 -2.09 9.66
C ASP A 44 -7.31 -0.85 9.94
N TYR A 45 -6.57 -0.35 8.93
CA TYR A 45 -5.85 0.93 9.04
C TYR A 45 -6.80 2.11 9.24
N LEU A 46 -7.90 2.14 8.46
CA LEU A 46 -8.93 3.16 8.61
C LEU A 46 -9.55 3.10 10.02
N TYR A 47 -9.95 1.90 10.46
CA TYR A 47 -10.53 1.69 11.78
C TYR A 47 -9.61 2.18 12.89
N SER A 48 -8.34 1.76 12.85
CA SER A 48 -7.32 2.18 13.81
C SER A 48 -7.15 3.71 13.84
N GLY A 49 -7.25 4.37 12.68
CA GLY A 49 -7.19 5.82 12.59
C GLY A 49 -8.42 6.51 13.20
N VAL A 50 -9.63 6.08 12.85
CA VAL A 50 -10.86 6.71 13.38
C VAL A 50 -11.10 6.42 14.87
N THR A 51 -10.53 5.32 15.39
CA THR A 51 -10.59 5.00 16.83
C THR A 51 -9.30 5.36 17.58
N PHE A 52 -8.38 6.10 16.97
CA PHE A 52 -7.03 6.31 17.52
C PHE A 52 -7.02 6.86 18.94
N LEU A 53 -7.91 7.82 19.24
CA LEU A 53 -8.01 8.43 20.58
C LEU A 53 -8.65 7.52 21.64
N THR A 54 -9.52 6.60 21.23
CA THR A 54 -10.27 5.73 22.15
C THR A 54 -9.61 4.37 22.35
N ALA A 55 -9.02 3.82 21.29
CA ALA A 55 -8.38 2.50 21.28
C ALA A 55 -6.85 2.58 21.44
N GLY A 56 -6.26 3.78 21.31
CA GLY A 56 -4.81 3.96 21.25
C GLY A 56 -4.23 3.64 19.86
N PRO A 57 -2.89 3.75 19.73
CA PRO A 57 -2.22 3.41 18.48
C PRO A 57 -2.30 1.90 18.20
N PRO A 58 -2.35 1.48 16.92
CA PRO A 58 -2.28 0.06 16.60
C PRO A 58 -0.90 -0.51 16.96
N GLN A 59 -0.80 -1.84 16.94
CA GLN A 59 0.49 -2.53 17.10
C GLN A 59 1.53 -1.97 16.10
N PRO A 60 2.82 -1.93 16.47
CA PRO A 60 3.86 -1.29 15.65
C PRO A 60 4.03 -1.91 14.25
N SER A 61 3.68 -3.19 14.07
CA SER A 61 3.70 -3.86 12.76
C SER A 61 2.46 -3.59 11.89
N TRP A 62 1.46 -2.88 12.41
CA TRP A 62 0.19 -2.54 11.76
C TRP A 62 0.10 -1.08 11.33
N ALA A 63 1.22 -0.54 10.83
CA ALA A 63 1.30 0.76 10.19
C ALA A 63 0.76 1.97 11.03
N PRO A 64 1.21 2.17 12.29
CA PRO A 64 0.68 3.23 13.15
C PRO A 64 0.75 4.64 12.55
N LEU A 65 1.76 4.96 11.74
CA LEU A 65 1.81 6.27 11.07
C LEU A 65 0.73 6.43 9.99
N TYR A 66 0.34 5.34 9.33
CA TYR A 66 -0.73 5.37 8.35
C TYR A 66 -2.11 5.43 9.03
N ALA A 67 -2.27 4.81 10.21
CA ALA A 67 -3.44 5.03 11.05
C ALA A 67 -3.55 6.50 11.49
N ILE A 68 -2.44 7.15 11.88
CA ILE A 68 -2.43 8.59 12.19
C ILE A 68 -2.83 9.44 10.97
N TRP A 69 -2.41 9.04 9.76
CA TRP A 69 -2.86 9.70 8.54
C TRP A 69 -4.38 9.60 8.37
N TYR A 70 -4.98 8.42 8.58
CA TYR A 70 -6.44 8.27 8.59
C TYR A 70 -7.12 9.08 9.69
N PHE A 71 -6.54 9.14 10.89
CA PHE A 71 -7.02 9.98 11.98
C PHE A 71 -7.09 11.45 11.55
N ILE A 72 -6.04 11.98 10.91
CA ILE A 72 -6.03 13.34 10.38
C ILE A 72 -7.10 13.53 9.29
N LEU A 73 -7.24 12.58 8.37
CA LEU A 73 -8.25 12.66 7.31
C LEU A 73 -9.68 12.61 7.85
N SER A 74 -9.91 11.93 8.97
CA SER A 74 -11.24 11.81 9.59
C SER A 74 -11.81 13.15 10.08
N PHE A 75 -10.96 14.17 10.30
CA PHE A 75 -11.42 15.53 10.58
C PHE A 75 -12.08 16.21 9.37
N PHE A 76 -11.78 15.76 8.15
CA PHE A 76 -12.32 16.32 6.90
C PHE A 76 -13.48 15.50 6.34
N GLU A 77 -13.46 14.17 6.55
CA GLU A 77 -14.51 13.26 6.10
C GLU A 77 -14.88 12.27 7.22
N PRO A 78 -15.96 12.55 7.99
CA PRO A 78 -16.41 11.68 9.07
C PRO A 78 -17.08 10.39 8.59
N ASN A 79 -17.65 10.35 7.38
CA ASN A 79 -18.27 9.14 6.86
C ASN A 79 -17.19 8.14 6.46
N ARG A 80 -17.14 6.98 7.12
CA ARG A 80 -16.04 6.00 6.95
C ARG A 80 -15.94 5.43 5.53
N THR A 81 -17.05 5.26 4.84
CA THR A 81 -17.07 4.83 3.44
C THR A 81 -16.47 5.92 2.54
N GLN A 82 -16.87 7.18 2.73
CA GLN A 82 -16.31 8.28 1.95
C GLN A 82 -14.84 8.56 2.32
N LEU A 83 -14.46 8.38 3.58
CA LEU A 83 -13.09 8.50 4.07
C LEU A 83 -12.15 7.50 3.39
N TYR A 84 -12.60 6.25 3.21
CA TYR A 84 -11.88 5.23 2.45
C TYR A 84 -11.58 5.73 1.02
N TYR A 85 -12.60 6.22 0.31
CA TYR A 85 -12.43 6.70 -1.06
C TYR A 85 -11.66 8.02 -1.14
N LEU A 86 -11.76 8.91 -0.15
CA LEU A 86 -10.97 10.13 -0.05
C LEU A 86 -9.48 9.78 0.05
N ASN A 87 -9.12 8.87 0.97
CA ASN A 87 -7.75 8.42 1.10
C ASN A 87 -7.25 7.75 -0.19
N TYR A 88 -8.08 6.89 -0.80
CA TYR A 88 -7.75 6.24 -2.07
C TYR A 88 -7.41 7.27 -3.17
N LYS A 89 -8.26 8.30 -3.33
CA LYS A 89 -8.04 9.41 -4.28
C LYS A 89 -6.73 10.14 -3.98
N LEU A 90 -6.51 10.52 -2.72
CA LEU A 90 -5.29 11.24 -2.32
C LEU A 90 -4.03 10.43 -2.61
N MET A 91 -4.01 9.13 -2.32
CA MET A 91 -2.82 8.29 -2.55
C MET A 91 -2.51 8.11 -4.04
N VAL A 92 -3.53 8.02 -4.90
CA VAL A 92 -3.36 7.97 -6.37
C VAL A 92 -2.80 9.28 -6.93
N ILE A 93 -3.22 10.43 -6.38
CA ILE A 93 -2.86 11.77 -6.87
C ILE A 93 -1.51 12.24 -6.31
N LEU A 94 -1.27 12.05 -5.01
CA LEU A 94 -0.07 12.55 -4.35
C LEU A 94 1.19 11.83 -4.84
N LEU A 95 1.11 10.54 -5.17
CA LEU A 95 2.27 9.78 -5.64
C LEU A 95 2.94 10.38 -6.89
N PRO A 96 2.23 10.64 -8.01
CA PRO A 96 2.81 11.31 -9.17
C PRO A 96 3.21 12.77 -8.90
N VAL A 97 2.48 13.50 -8.03
CA VAL A 97 2.88 14.87 -7.64
C VAL A 97 4.24 14.87 -6.92
N PHE A 98 4.43 13.99 -5.94
CA PHE A 98 5.70 13.86 -5.22
C PHE A 98 6.82 13.34 -6.13
N THR A 99 6.50 12.45 -7.08
CA THR A 99 7.44 12.02 -8.13
C THR A 99 7.91 13.22 -8.95
N TYR A 100 6.99 14.07 -9.41
CA TYR A 100 7.32 15.29 -10.15
C TYR A 100 8.22 16.22 -9.33
N VAL A 101 7.79 16.57 -8.10
CA VAL A 101 8.51 17.49 -7.22
C VAL A 101 9.91 16.98 -6.93
N PHE A 102 10.06 15.69 -6.63
CA PHE A 102 11.35 15.06 -6.37
C PHE A 102 12.30 15.21 -7.56
N LEU A 103 11.86 14.87 -8.78
CA LEU A 103 12.68 14.99 -9.98
C LEU A 103 13.07 16.45 -10.27
N ARG A 104 12.17 17.40 -9.99
CA ARG A 104 12.43 18.83 -10.16
C ARG A 104 13.43 19.38 -9.15
N VAL A 105 13.37 18.93 -7.89
CA VAL A 105 14.36 19.23 -6.86
C VAL A 105 15.75 18.71 -7.25
N LYS A 106 15.82 17.62 -8.02
CA LYS A 106 17.06 17.10 -8.61
C LYS A 106 17.47 17.76 -9.93
N ASN A 107 16.84 18.89 -10.29
CA ASN A 107 17.15 19.72 -11.45
C ASN A 107 16.92 19.05 -12.82
N LEU A 108 16.11 17.99 -12.91
CA LEU A 108 15.75 17.39 -14.21
C LEU A 108 14.80 18.32 -14.99
N SER A 109 14.81 18.29 -16.32
CA SER A 109 13.89 19.11 -17.13
C SER A 109 12.40 18.90 -16.76
N ILE A 110 11.61 19.98 -16.81
CA ILE A 110 10.15 19.92 -16.56
C ILE A 110 9.49 18.86 -17.44
N THR A 111 9.86 18.82 -18.72
CA THR A 111 9.32 17.87 -19.70
C THR A 111 9.51 16.43 -19.25
N LEU A 112 10.73 16.05 -18.85
CA LEU A 112 11.02 14.70 -18.37
C LEU A 112 10.31 14.41 -17.05
N SER A 113 10.35 15.33 -16.08
CA SER A 113 9.66 15.17 -14.79
C SER A 113 8.15 14.99 -14.96
N LEU A 114 7.52 15.79 -15.82
CA LEU A 114 6.09 15.71 -16.12
C LEU A 114 5.76 14.41 -16.84
N ALA A 115 6.59 13.96 -17.79
CA ALA A 115 6.36 12.70 -18.50
C ALA A 115 6.45 11.48 -17.56
N ILE A 116 7.43 11.46 -16.65
CA ILE A 116 7.54 10.38 -15.65
C ILE A 116 6.39 10.43 -14.65
N ALA A 117 6.00 11.61 -14.16
CA ALA A 117 4.85 11.75 -13.27
C ALA A 117 3.53 11.36 -13.95
N ALA A 118 3.34 11.73 -15.22
CA ALA A 118 2.23 11.29 -16.05
C ALA A 118 2.21 9.77 -16.20
N TRP A 119 3.36 9.13 -16.43
CA TRP A 119 3.46 7.67 -16.45
C TRP A 119 2.99 7.10 -15.13
N VAL A 120 3.56 7.53 -14.00
CA VAL A 120 3.19 7.05 -12.66
C VAL A 120 1.69 7.20 -12.39
N LEU A 121 1.10 8.33 -12.78
CA LEU A 121 -0.34 8.55 -12.65
C LEU A 121 -1.16 7.50 -13.41
N LEU A 122 -0.75 7.17 -14.63
CA LEU A 122 -1.47 6.26 -15.54
C LEU A 122 -1.13 4.77 -15.32
N LEU A 123 -0.27 4.43 -14.37
CA LEU A 123 0.03 3.05 -14.02
C LEU A 123 -1.21 2.37 -13.40
N PRO A 124 -1.63 1.18 -13.90
CA PRO A 124 -2.66 0.39 -13.26
C PRO A 124 -2.35 0.08 -11.79
N ILE A 125 -1.08 -0.17 -11.48
CA ILE A 125 -0.63 -0.47 -10.10
C ILE A 125 -0.76 0.73 -9.15
N ASN A 126 -0.71 1.96 -9.68
CA ASN A 126 -1.00 3.15 -8.90
C ASN A 126 -2.50 3.28 -8.67
N ALA A 127 -3.27 3.17 -9.77
CA ALA A 127 -4.70 3.39 -9.76
C ALA A 127 -5.47 2.31 -9.00
N LYS A 128 -5.23 1.01 -9.27
CA LYS A 128 -6.06 -0.12 -8.82
C LYS A 128 -5.60 -0.82 -7.54
N SER A 129 -4.36 -0.65 -7.12
CA SER A 129 -3.87 -1.29 -5.88
C SER A 129 -4.76 -0.87 -4.70
N ILE A 130 -5.39 -1.85 -4.06
CA ILE A 130 -6.36 -1.64 -2.97
C ILE A 130 -5.64 -1.15 -1.71
N GLN A 131 -4.49 -1.75 -1.38
CA GLN A 131 -3.72 -1.36 -0.21
C GLN A 131 -2.91 -0.11 -0.53
N LYS A 132 -3.32 1.03 0.01
CA LYS A 132 -2.68 2.34 -0.24
C LYS A 132 -1.59 2.66 0.79
N VAL A 133 -1.40 1.82 1.80
CA VAL A 133 -0.29 1.91 2.77
C VAL A 133 1.09 1.97 2.09
N SER A 134 1.30 1.25 0.97
CA SER A 134 2.55 1.32 0.20
C SER A 134 2.72 2.64 -0.55
N HIS A 135 1.64 3.27 -1.02
CA HIS A 135 1.73 4.62 -1.60
C HIS A 135 2.23 5.60 -0.55
N PHE A 136 1.66 5.53 0.66
CA PHE A 136 2.06 6.38 1.77
C PHE A 136 3.53 6.18 2.16
N SER A 137 4.03 4.93 2.19
CA SER A 137 5.44 4.66 2.44
C SER A 137 6.35 5.29 1.37
N ILE A 138 5.95 5.24 0.09
CA ILE A 138 6.70 5.88 -1.00
C ILE A 138 6.68 7.42 -0.86
N LEU A 139 5.57 8.02 -0.44
CA LEU A 139 5.50 9.47 -0.19
C LEU A 139 6.54 9.89 0.86
N ILE A 140 6.66 9.14 1.97
CA ILE A 140 7.67 9.40 3.00
C ILE A 140 9.09 9.26 2.43
N ILE A 141 9.35 8.25 1.59
CA ILE A 141 10.64 8.07 0.91
C ILE A 141 10.94 9.25 -0.02
N PHE A 142 9.97 9.75 -0.79
CA PHE A 142 10.19 10.92 -1.63
C PHE A 142 10.40 12.20 -0.82
N ILE A 143 9.69 12.38 0.31
CA ILE A 143 9.96 13.49 1.24
C ILE A 143 11.41 13.42 1.74
N ASN A 144 11.88 12.24 2.15
CA ASN A 144 13.28 12.04 2.54
C ASN A 144 14.22 12.52 1.42
N PHE A 145 14.05 12.03 0.19
CA PHE A 145 14.96 12.38 -0.90
C PHE A 145 14.93 13.85 -1.32
N ILE A 146 13.78 14.51 -1.16
CA ILE A 146 13.63 15.97 -1.32
C ILE A 146 14.43 16.70 -0.22
N VAL A 147 14.24 16.34 1.05
CA VAL A 147 14.96 16.94 2.19
C VAL A 147 16.47 16.77 2.04
N LEU A 148 16.94 15.58 1.65
CA LEU A 148 18.37 15.29 1.45
C LEU A 148 19.03 16.16 0.38
N ASN A 149 18.27 16.81 -0.49
CA ASN A 149 18.83 17.77 -1.45
C ASN A 149 19.52 18.96 -0.79
N PHE A 150 19.10 19.31 0.43
CA PHE A 150 19.61 20.46 1.17
C PHE A 150 20.71 20.09 2.15
N VAL A 151 21.07 18.81 2.25
CA VAL A 151 22.00 18.28 3.25
C VAL A 151 23.36 18.00 2.63
N LYS A 152 24.38 18.76 3.04
CA LYS A 152 25.75 18.61 2.53
C LYS A 152 26.59 17.67 3.41
N ASP A 153 26.42 17.79 4.73
CA ASP A 153 27.16 17.02 5.72
C ASP A 153 26.80 15.54 5.69
N ARG A 154 27.81 14.67 5.85
CA ARG A 154 27.64 13.22 5.70
C ARG A 154 26.92 12.59 6.88
N VAL A 155 27.19 13.06 8.11
CA VAL A 155 26.56 12.53 9.32
C VAL A 155 25.09 12.94 9.33
N TRP A 156 24.79 14.22 9.05
CA TRP A 156 23.41 14.68 8.89
C TRP A 156 22.64 13.94 7.79
N PHE A 157 23.29 13.65 6.66
CA PHE A 157 22.68 12.87 5.59
C PHE A 157 22.26 11.47 6.07
N LEU A 158 23.11 10.79 6.84
CA LEU A 158 22.81 9.47 7.40
C LEU A 158 21.78 9.52 8.52
N THR A 159 21.85 10.53 9.40
CA THR A 159 20.85 10.79 10.45
C THR A 159 19.45 10.92 9.85
N ILE A 160 19.30 11.76 8.82
CA ILE A 160 17.99 11.98 8.17
C ILE A 160 17.50 10.69 7.50
N ASN A 161 18.36 9.98 6.76
CA ASN A 161 17.98 8.71 6.15
C ASN A 161 17.54 7.66 7.19
N ALA A 162 18.27 7.53 8.31
CA ALA A 162 17.90 6.59 9.36
C ALA A 162 16.54 6.96 9.98
N LEU A 163 16.32 8.23 10.32
CA LEU A 163 15.03 8.68 10.86
C LEU A 163 13.88 8.44 9.89
N PHE A 164 14.04 8.78 8.61
CA PHE A 164 13.01 8.51 7.61
C PHE A 164 12.81 7.02 7.38
N ALA A 165 13.86 6.20 7.40
CA ALA A 165 13.72 4.74 7.33
C ALA A 165 12.95 4.18 8.53
N LEU A 166 13.12 4.74 9.74
CA LEU A 166 12.32 4.40 10.90
C LEU A 166 10.85 4.80 10.73
N LEU A 167 10.57 6.01 10.23
CA LEU A 167 9.21 6.43 9.91
C LEU A 167 8.56 5.48 8.89
N VAL A 168 9.27 5.15 7.81
CA VAL A 168 8.78 4.19 6.81
C VAL A 168 8.57 2.80 7.45
N ALA A 169 9.41 2.37 8.40
CA ALA A 169 9.24 1.11 9.11
C ALA A 169 7.92 1.05 9.90
N PHE A 170 7.48 2.18 10.47
CA PHE A 170 6.16 2.31 11.11
C PHE A 170 4.98 2.44 10.13
N VAL A 171 5.23 2.33 8.84
CA VAL A 171 4.21 2.12 7.80
C VAL A 171 4.32 0.70 7.26
N ARG A 172 5.55 0.22 7.07
CA ARG A 172 5.91 -1.05 6.43
C ARG A 172 7.11 -1.66 7.16
N PRO A 173 6.91 -2.69 8.02
CA PRO A 173 7.93 -3.24 8.91
C PRO A 173 9.24 -3.66 8.23
N GLU A 174 9.21 -4.09 6.98
CA GLU A 174 10.39 -4.49 6.20
C GLU A 174 11.46 -3.39 6.10
N TYR A 175 11.08 -2.11 6.17
CA TYR A 175 12.00 -0.99 6.12
C TYR A 175 12.77 -0.76 7.44
N PHE A 176 12.44 -1.51 8.50
CA PHE A 176 13.27 -1.52 9.71
C PHE A 176 14.69 -2.01 9.41
N LEU A 177 14.87 -2.88 8.41
CA LEU A 177 16.19 -3.26 7.92
C LEU A 177 16.96 -2.05 7.35
N ALA A 178 16.28 -1.16 6.62
CA ALA A 178 16.90 0.06 6.11
C ALA A 178 17.32 0.98 7.26
N PHE A 179 16.48 1.12 8.30
CA PHE A 179 16.83 1.85 9.51
C PHE A 179 18.10 1.29 10.16
N VAL A 180 18.16 -0.02 10.41
CA VAL A 180 19.33 -0.68 11.01
C VAL A 180 20.59 -0.44 10.16
N LEU A 181 20.51 -0.62 8.84
CA LEU A 181 21.65 -0.42 7.93
C LEU A 181 22.14 1.04 7.95
N PHE A 182 21.23 2.02 7.89
CA PHE A 182 21.61 3.42 7.99
C PHE A 182 22.21 3.76 9.36
N SER A 183 21.68 3.20 10.45
CA SER A 183 22.21 3.43 11.80
C SER A 183 23.62 2.86 11.97
N VAL A 184 23.89 1.65 11.46
CA VAL A 184 25.24 1.07 11.48
C VAL A 184 26.23 1.97 10.71
N VAL A 185 25.85 2.42 9.51
CA VAL A 185 26.70 3.30 8.70
C VAL A 185 26.87 4.67 9.36
N LEU A 186 25.81 5.22 9.98
CA LEU A 186 25.85 6.47 10.73
C LEU A 186 26.87 6.42 11.86
N PHE A 187 26.81 5.41 12.72
CA PHE A 187 27.74 5.26 13.83
C PHE A 187 29.17 5.03 13.36
N ALA A 188 29.37 4.20 12.33
CA ALA A 188 30.70 3.99 11.74
C ALA A 188 31.31 5.30 11.21
N VAL A 189 30.54 6.10 10.49
CA VAL A 189 30.99 7.40 9.96
C VAL A 189 31.21 8.42 11.07
N ALA A 190 30.35 8.46 12.09
CA ALA A 190 30.50 9.36 13.23
C ALA A 190 31.77 9.06 14.04
N ILE A 191 32.07 7.77 14.30
CA ILE A 191 33.29 7.34 14.97
C ILE A 191 34.51 7.69 14.12
N ALA A 192 34.46 7.43 12.81
CA ALA A 192 35.56 7.77 11.90
C ALA A 192 35.82 9.28 11.87
N GLN A 193 34.77 10.10 11.84
CA GLN A 193 34.89 11.56 11.90
C GLN A 193 35.50 12.02 13.23
N TRP A 194 35.03 11.48 14.36
CA TRP A 194 35.57 11.80 15.68
C TRP A 194 37.07 11.47 15.76
N LYS A 195 37.49 10.30 15.27
CA LYS A 195 38.91 9.92 15.23
C LYS A 195 39.75 10.81 14.32
N ALA A 196 39.19 11.27 13.20
CA ALA A 196 39.93 12.08 12.23
C ALA A 196 40.02 13.56 12.59
N GLN A 197 38.98 14.11 13.22
CA GLN A 197 38.84 15.56 13.46
C GLN A 197 38.88 15.94 14.94
N GLY A 198 38.84 14.97 15.86
CA GLY A 198 38.74 15.20 17.31
C GLY A 198 37.36 15.68 17.77
N GLU A 199 36.49 16.11 16.86
CA GLU A 199 35.15 16.61 17.16
C GLU A 199 34.11 15.49 17.06
N PHE A 200 33.41 15.23 18.17
CA PHE A 200 32.31 14.28 18.20
C PHE A 200 31.04 14.92 17.62
N PRO A 201 30.35 14.31 16.63
CA PRO A 201 29.20 14.92 15.97
C PRO A 201 27.93 14.78 16.83
N LEU A 202 27.91 15.44 17.99
CA LEU A 202 26.87 15.27 19.01
C LEU A 202 25.48 15.68 18.52
N LYS A 203 25.37 16.82 17.81
CA LYS A 203 24.09 17.36 17.33
C LYS A 203 23.31 16.40 16.42
N PRO A 204 23.88 15.88 15.30
CA PRO A 204 23.17 14.92 14.47
C PRO A 204 22.89 13.59 15.18
N LEU A 205 23.73 13.16 16.14
CA LEU A 205 23.47 11.95 16.93
C LEU A 205 22.35 12.12 17.95
N LEU A 206 22.24 13.28 18.62
CA LEU A 206 21.09 13.58 19.47
C LEU A 206 19.80 13.70 18.66
N THR A 207 19.88 14.32 17.47
CA THR A 207 18.73 14.43 16.55
C THR A 207 18.29 13.06 16.02
N TYR A 208 19.21 12.11 15.89
CA TYR A 208 18.88 10.72 15.59
C TYR A 208 18.30 10.00 16.82
N ALA A 209 18.96 10.10 17.97
CA ALA A 209 18.66 9.29 19.15
C ALA A 209 17.33 9.68 19.79
N LEU A 210 17.07 10.97 20.02
CA LEU A 210 15.87 11.40 20.75
C LEU A 210 14.57 11.00 20.04
N PRO A 211 14.37 11.27 18.73
CA PRO A 211 13.16 10.83 18.04
C PRO A 211 13.10 9.32 17.87
N SER A 212 14.23 8.64 17.64
CA SER A 212 14.24 7.18 17.50
C SER A 212 13.82 6.49 18.79
N ILE A 213 14.40 6.91 19.93
CA ILE A 213 14.02 6.40 21.26
C ILE A 213 12.56 6.70 21.54
N PHE A 214 12.11 7.94 21.28
CA PHE A 214 10.71 8.30 21.49
C PHE A 214 9.76 7.42 20.67
N LEU A 215 9.99 7.29 19.36
CA LEU A 215 9.12 6.51 18.48
C LEU A 215 9.13 5.01 18.83
N LEU A 216 10.31 4.45 19.12
CA LEU A 216 10.44 3.04 19.51
C LEU A 216 9.84 2.77 20.89
N ALA A 217 9.92 3.72 21.83
CA ALA A 217 9.29 3.59 23.14
C ALA A 217 7.76 3.76 23.06
N TRP A 218 7.28 4.66 22.20
CA TRP A 218 5.85 4.94 22.06
C TRP A 218 5.10 3.86 21.29
N PHE A 219 5.62 3.46 20.12
CA PHE A 219 4.95 2.47 19.27
C PHE A 219 5.45 1.04 19.51
N GLY A 220 6.69 0.87 19.98
CA GLY A 220 7.37 -0.43 20.01
C GLY A 220 8.23 -0.69 18.77
N LEU A 221 8.72 -1.93 18.64
CA LEU A 221 9.55 -2.34 17.50
C LEU A 221 8.68 -2.62 16.27
N PRO A 222 8.91 -1.99 15.10
CA PRO A 222 8.13 -2.21 13.88
C PRO A 222 8.04 -3.68 13.44
N ILE A 223 9.09 -4.46 13.70
CA ILE A 223 9.19 -5.88 13.35
C ILE A 223 8.60 -6.81 14.41
N SER A 224 8.01 -6.29 15.49
CA SER A 224 7.39 -7.11 16.53
C SER A 224 5.98 -7.57 16.14
N GLY A 225 5.58 -8.72 16.70
CA GLY A 225 4.30 -9.36 16.44
C GLY A 225 4.29 -10.27 15.21
N ASP A 226 3.12 -10.84 14.93
CA ASP A 226 3.00 -11.98 14.01
C ASP A 226 2.72 -11.56 12.56
N ARG A 227 2.66 -10.27 12.27
CA ARG A 227 2.24 -9.75 10.95
C ARG A 227 3.13 -10.24 9.81
N SER A 228 4.44 -10.28 10.02
CA SER A 228 5.40 -10.79 9.02
C SER A 228 5.22 -12.28 8.76
N LEU A 229 4.95 -13.06 9.81
CA LEU A 229 4.66 -14.50 9.70
C LEU A 229 3.31 -14.75 9.03
N MET A 230 2.28 -13.99 9.38
CA MET A 230 0.97 -14.03 8.75
C MET A 230 1.06 -13.72 7.25
N ALA A 231 1.76 -12.65 6.88
CA ALA A 231 1.95 -12.29 5.48
C ALA A 231 2.70 -13.42 4.74
N PHE A 232 3.80 -13.92 5.30
CA PHE A 232 4.50 -15.06 4.73
C PHE A 232 3.59 -16.27 4.58
N GLY A 233 2.85 -16.64 5.62
CA GLY A 233 2.03 -17.85 5.67
C GLY A 233 0.85 -17.82 4.72
N GLN A 234 0.14 -16.69 4.63
CA GLN A 234 -0.92 -16.49 3.64
C GLN A 234 -0.39 -16.64 2.22
N HIS A 235 0.79 -16.09 1.94
CA HIS A 235 1.38 -16.12 0.60
C HIS A 235 2.01 -17.46 0.22
N PHE A 236 2.67 -18.10 1.17
CA PHE A 236 3.11 -19.48 1.04
C PHE A 236 1.91 -20.38 0.73
N SER A 237 0.78 -20.17 1.40
CA SER A 237 -0.44 -20.96 1.22
C SER A 237 -1.02 -20.84 -0.19
N ILE A 238 -0.89 -19.69 -0.86
CA ILE A 238 -1.28 -19.54 -2.28
C ILE A 238 -0.51 -20.53 -3.13
N HIS A 239 0.82 -20.53 -3.03
CA HIS A 239 1.66 -21.45 -3.78
C HIS A 239 1.41 -22.91 -3.39
N TRP A 240 1.25 -23.20 -2.10
CA TRP A 240 0.96 -24.55 -1.64
C TRP A 240 -0.35 -25.08 -2.22
N VAL A 241 -1.41 -24.27 -2.23
CA VAL A 241 -2.70 -24.62 -2.83
C VAL A 241 -2.53 -24.90 -4.33
N MET A 242 -1.76 -24.06 -5.04
CA MET A 242 -1.47 -24.28 -6.47
C MET A 242 -0.65 -25.54 -6.74
N TRP A 243 0.40 -25.80 -5.95
CA TRP A 243 1.26 -26.97 -6.12
C TRP A 243 0.54 -28.29 -5.83
N ASN A 244 -0.46 -28.27 -4.96
CA ASN A 244 -1.20 -29.46 -4.54
C ASN A 244 -2.62 -29.55 -5.15
N ASN A 245 -3.02 -28.57 -5.96
CA ASN A 245 -4.38 -28.45 -6.52
C ASN A 245 -5.48 -28.59 -5.45
N SER A 246 -5.28 -27.93 -4.30
CA SER A 246 -6.19 -27.97 -3.15
C SER A 246 -7.35 -26.99 -3.34
N ASP A 247 -8.49 -27.26 -2.69
CA ASP A 247 -9.66 -26.37 -2.64
C ASP A 247 -9.68 -25.46 -1.39
N PHE A 248 -8.64 -25.52 -0.54
CA PHE A 248 -8.54 -24.69 0.65
C PHE A 248 -8.36 -23.21 0.31
N ASN A 249 -8.92 -22.36 1.17
CA ASN A 249 -8.75 -20.92 1.05
C ASN A 249 -7.39 -20.53 1.65
N PRO A 250 -6.43 -20.03 0.85
CA PRO A 250 -5.10 -19.69 1.35
C PRO A 250 -5.11 -18.49 2.30
N TRP A 251 -6.19 -17.70 2.36
CA TRP A 251 -6.30 -16.54 3.25
C TRP A 251 -6.80 -16.89 4.65
N THR A 252 -7.74 -17.84 4.74
CA THR A 252 -8.37 -18.20 6.02
C THR A 252 -7.84 -19.50 6.62
N ASN A 253 -7.16 -20.33 5.82
CA ASN A 253 -6.59 -21.62 6.24
C ASN A 253 -5.06 -21.62 6.33
N TRP A 254 -4.42 -20.45 6.21
CA TRP A 254 -2.96 -20.33 6.15
C TRP A 254 -2.23 -20.88 7.37
N GLU A 255 -2.75 -20.69 8.58
CA GLU A 255 -2.10 -21.15 9.82
C GLU A 255 -1.96 -22.67 9.83
N TRP A 256 -3.03 -23.35 9.41
CA TRP A 256 -3.03 -24.81 9.31
C TRP A 256 -2.11 -25.29 8.20
N ILE A 257 -2.16 -24.67 7.01
CA ILE A 257 -1.25 -25.02 5.91
C ILE A 257 0.20 -24.83 6.37
N LEU A 258 0.51 -23.72 7.02
CA LEU A 258 1.83 -23.45 7.55
C LEU A 258 2.25 -24.49 8.59
N SER A 259 1.38 -24.85 9.54
CA SER A 259 1.69 -25.83 10.58
C SER A 259 1.92 -27.23 10.03
N GLN A 260 1.22 -27.63 8.97
CA GLN A 260 1.44 -28.93 8.32
C GLN A 260 2.81 -29.02 7.63
N ASN A 261 3.34 -27.89 7.17
CA ASN A 261 4.56 -27.86 6.34
C ASN A 261 5.82 -27.46 7.11
N PHE A 262 5.67 -26.71 8.20
CA PHE A 262 6.77 -26.16 9.00
C PHE A 262 6.64 -26.45 10.51
N GLY A 263 5.57 -27.09 10.98
CA GLY A 263 5.35 -27.32 12.40
C GLY A 263 4.96 -26.05 13.16
N ASN A 264 5.22 -26.03 14.47
CA ASN A 264 4.92 -24.88 15.31
C ASN A 264 6.03 -23.82 15.19
N VAL A 265 5.82 -22.85 14.30
CA VAL A 265 6.76 -21.74 14.02
C VAL A 265 6.14 -20.41 14.40
N HIS A 266 6.95 -19.52 14.95
CA HIS A 266 6.55 -18.18 15.43
C HIS A 266 7.28 -17.05 14.69
N SER A 267 8.17 -17.37 13.75
CA SER A 267 8.88 -16.38 12.95
C SER A 267 9.23 -16.90 11.56
N VAL A 268 9.44 -15.99 10.61
CA VAL A 268 9.93 -16.35 9.26
C VAL A 268 11.32 -17.00 9.33
N GLY A 269 12.13 -16.67 10.35
CA GLY A 269 13.41 -17.32 10.59
C GLY A 269 13.26 -18.80 10.93
N GLU A 270 12.30 -19.14 11.79
CA GLU A 270 12.00 -20.54 12.14
C GLU A 270 11.45 -21.35 10.97
N VAL A 271 10.67 -20.73 10.08
CA VAL A 271 10.23 -21.37 8.82
C VAL A 271 11.43 -21.85 8.00
N ILE A 272 12.46 -21.01 7.85
CA ILE A 272 13.68 -21.35 7.09
C ILE A 272 14.39 -22.54 7.72
N ILE A 273 14.49 -22.56 9.05
CA ILE A 273 15.18 -23.63 9.79
C ILE A 273 14.39 -24.93 9.72
N SER A 274 13.06 -24.86 9.89
CA SER A 274 12.18 -26.02 9.93
C SER A 274 12.12 -26.77 8.60
N ASN A 275 12.00 -26.04 7.48
CA ASN A 275 11.94 -26.66 6.15
C ASN A 275 12.50 -25.73 5.06
N SER A 276 13.82 -25.63 5.00
CA SER A 276 14.54 -24.77 4.07
C SER A 276 14.23 -25.06 2.60
N SER A 277 14.08 -26.34 2.22
CA SER A 277 13.77 -26.75 0.85
C SER A 277 12.44 -26.15 0.38
N LEU A 278 11.39 -26.28 1.20
CA LEU A 278 10.07 -25.77 0.86
C LEU A 278 10.00 -24.24 0.91
N PHE A 279 10.73 -23.63 1.84
CA PHE A 279 10.95 -22.19 1.86
C PHE A 279 11.60 -21.71 0.54
N PHE A 280 12.69 -22.32 0.08
CA PHE A 280 13.33 -21.92 -1.18
C PHE A 280 12.46 -22.21 -2.41
N LYS A 281 11.67 -23.29 -2.39
CA LYS A 281 10.65 -23.53 -3.43
C LYS A 281 9.66 -22.37 -3.54
N HIS A 282 9.24 -21.79 -2.41
CA HIS A 282 8.39 -20.60 -2.37
C HIS A 282 9.08 -19.37 -2.96
N ILE A 283 10.35 -19.12 -2.60
CA ILE A 283 11.14 -18.01 -3.18
C ILE A 283 11.28 -18.15 -4.70
N LEU A 284 11.55 -19.36 -5.21
CA LEU A 284 11.65 -19.62 -6.64
C LEU A 284 10.31 -19.42 -7.36
N ALA A 285 9.20 -19.80 -6.73
CA ALA A 285 7.86 -19.53 -7.26
C ALA A 285 7.57 -18.01 -7.30
N ASN A 286 7.95 -17.25 -6.26
CA ASN A 286 7.86 -15.79 -6.28
C ASN A 286 8.63 -15.17 -7.44
N LEU A 287 9.84 -15.68 -7.74
CA LEU A 287 10.61 -15.25 -8.92
C LEU A 287 9.89 -15.59 -10.22
N GLY A 288 9.26 -16.76 -10.31
CA GLY A 288 8.43 -17.14 -11.43
C GLY A 288 7.23 -16.20 -11.64
N ASP A 289 6.57 -15.81 -10.56
CA ASP A 289 5.38 -14.93 -10.58
C ASP A 289 5.69 -13.48 -10.98
N LEU A 290 6.95 -13.03 -10.89
CA LEU A 290 7.38 -11.75 -11.43
C LEU A 290 7.13 -11.61 -12.94
N ARG A 291 6.95 -12.71 -13.69
CA ARG A 291 6.53 -12.65 -15.09
C ARG A 291 5.17 -11.96 -15.30
N LEU A 292 4.36 -11.84 -14.24
CA LEU A 292 3.07 -11.14 -14.25
C LEU A 292 3.24 -9.62 -14.05
N ALA A 293 4.38 -9.18 -13.50
CA ALA A 293 4.66 -7.77 -13.20
C ALA A 293 4.47 -6.81 -14.39
N PRO A 294 4.86 -7.15 -15.65
CA PRO A 294 4.65 -6.27 -16.78
C PRO A 294 3.19 -5.87 -17.02
N GLY A 295 2.21 -6.69 -16.60
CA GLY A 295 0.79 -6.36 -16.70
C GLY A 295 0.40 -5.15 -15.83
N PHE A 296 1.05 -4.98 -14.68
CA PHE A 296 0.79 -3.89 -13.73
C PHE A 296 1.57 -2.61 -14.07
N LEU A 297 2.67 -2.74 -14.82
CA LEU A 297 3.62 -1.67 -15.11
C LEU A 297 3.37 -0.97 -16.46
N LYS A 298 2.45 -1.51 -17.29
CA LYS A 298 2.03 -0.89 -18.56
C LYS A 298 0.92 0.13 -18.30
N PRO A 299 1.11 1.42 -18.62
CA PRO A 299 0.04 2.42 -18.51
C PRO A 299 -1.22 1.97 -19.25
N ARG A 300 -2.38 2.04 -18.59
CA ARG A 300 -3.67 1.70 -19.23
C ARG A 300 -4.45 2.98 -19.47
N ILE A 301 -4.48 3.38 -20.74
CA ILE A 301 -5.05 4.65 -21.19
C ILE A 301 -6.51 4.45 -21.61
N ILE A 302 -6.85 3.47 -22.46
CA ILE A 302 -8.22 3.04 -22.82
C ILE A 302 -8.20 1.55 -23.22
N ASP A 303 -9.33 0.84 -23.12
CA ASP A 303 -9.50 -0.62 -23.27
C ASP A 303 -9.29 -1.25 -24.68
N SER A 304 -8.60 -0.59 -25.62
CA SER A 304 -8.38 -1.10 -26.99
C SER A 304 -6.91 -1.41 -27.34
N SER A 305 -6.69 -2.41 -28.21
CA SER A 305 -5.38 -2.94 -28.66
C SER A 305 -4.45 -1.93 -29.36
N LEU A 306 -4.98 -0.87 -29.98
CA LEU A 306 -4.20 0.20 -30.62
C LEU A 306 -3.43 1.10 -29.63
N LEU A 307 -3.60 0.91 -28.31
CA LEU A 307 -3.13 1.83 -27.27
C LEU A 307 -2.04 1.28 -26.38
N SER A 308 -1.85 -0.05 -26.33
CA SER A 308 -0.58 -0.61 -25.89
C SER A 308 0.56 -0.07 -26.75
N GLU A 309 0.29 0.23 -28.02
CA GLU A 309 1.20 0.92 -28.94
C GLU A 309 1.41 2.38 -28.54
N ALA A 310 0.37 3.13 -28.18
CA ALA A 310 0.50 4.52 -27.72
C ALA A 310 1.23 4.65 -26.37
N ALA A 311 0.97 3.77 -25.41
CA ALA A 311 1.69 3.71 -24.13
C ALA A 311 3.15 3.27 -24.34
N PHE A 312 3.39 2.31 -25.24
CA PHE A 312 4.74 1.92 -25.66
C PHE A 312 5.47 3.07 -26.38
N LEU A 313 4.80 3.82 -27.25
CA LEU A 313 5.33 5.01 -27.91
C LEU A 313 5.58 6.15 -26.91
N PHE A 314 4.76 6.29 -25.88
CA PHE A 314 4.99 7.23 -24.78
C PHE A 314 6.20 6.81 -23.92
N SER A 315 6.35 5.51 -23.65
CA SER A 315 7.54 4.94 -23.01
C SER A 315 8.79 5.10 -23.87
N ILE A 316 8.69 4.92 -25.19
CA ILE A 316 9.76 5.20 -26.15
C ILE A 316 10.07 6.69 -26.17
N PHE A 317 9.07 7.57 -26.17
CA PHE A 317 9.28 9.01 -26.09
C PHE A 317 10.03 9.40 -24.82
N ILE A 318 9.68 8.82 -23.67
CA ILE A 318 10.42 9.00 -22.41
C ILE A 318 11.84 8.45 -22.51
N ALA A 319 12.03 7.29 -23.15
CA ALA A 319 13.35 6.72 -23.43
C ALA A 319 14.17 7.58 -24.40
N CYS A 320 13.55 8.27 -25.36
CA CYS A 320 14.20 9.21 -26.27
C CYS A 320 14.58 10.54 -25.58
N LEU A 321 13.95 10.88 -24.45
CA LEU A 321 14.34 12.01 -23.61
C LEU A 321 15.52 11.70 -22.67
N ILE A 322 16.04 10.47 -22.71
CA ILE A 322 17.16 9.98 -21.91
C ILE A 322 18.45 10.00 -22.75
N PRO A 323 19.28 11.05 -22.64
CA PRO A 323 20.62 11.04 -23.23
C PRO A 323 21.53 10.04 -22.49
N LEU A 324 21.82 8.89 -23.11
CA LEU A 324 22.72 7.86 -22.56
C LEU A 324 24.11 8.41 -22.17
N GLY A 325 24.55 9.48 -22.84
CA GLY A 325 25.83 10.15 -22.56
C GLY A 325 25.95 10.78 -21.16
N ASN A 326 24.82 11.03 -20.46
CA ASN A 326 24.83 11.67 -19.14
C ASN A 326 25.00 10.67 -17.98
N LEU A 327 24.90 9.36 -18.23
CA LEU A 327 24.85 8.33 -17.19
C LEU A 327 25.99 8.42 -16.19
N LYS A 328 27.24 8.37 -16.67
CA LYS A 328 28.43 8.39 -15.80
C LYS A 328 28.50 9.68 -14.97
N LYS A 329 28.20 10.83 -15.59
CA LYS A 329 28.19 12.14 -14.94
C LYS A 329 27.15 12.21 -13.83
N ASN A 330 25.92 11.79 -14.12
CA ASN A 330 24.80 11.84 -13.18
C ASN A 330 24.95 10.84 -12.04
N ILE A 331 25.48 9.64 -12.30
CA ILE A 331 25.82 8.68 -11.23
C ILE A 331 26.82 9.28 -10.26
N LEU A 332 27.88 9.94 -10.75
CA LEU A 332 28.87 10.60 -9.90
C LEU A 332 28.27 11.78 -9.13
N LEU A 333 27.45 12.59 -9.80
CA LEU A 333 26.78 13.75 -9.21
C LEU A 333 25.80 13.34 -8.09
N HIS A 334 25.08 12.24 -8.29
CA HIS A 334 24.01 11.79 -7.40
C HIS A 334 24.38 10.55 -6.56
N LYS A 335 25.66 10.17 -6.50
CA LYS A 335 26.15 8.94 -5.85
C LYS A 335 25.57 8.72 -4.44
N LYS A 336 25.56 9.76 -3.60
CA LYS A 336 25.04 9.66 -2.22
C LYS A 336 23.57 9.27 -2.19
N LEU A 337 22.76 9.91 -3.02
CA LEU A 337 21.32 9.62 -3.16
C LEU A 337 21.10 8.22 -3.69
N LEU A 338 21.84 7.81 -4.73
CA LEU A 338 21.72 6.48 -5.33
C LEU A 338 22.04 5.38 -4.32
N LEU A 339 23.10 5.54 -3.51
CA LEU A 339 23.44 4.59 -2.45
C LEU A 339 22.37 4.52 -1.36
N ALA A 340 21.86 5.67 -0.90
CA ALA A 340 20.77 5.68 0.07
C ALA A 340 19.51 5.02 -0.49
N SER A 341 19.16 5.32 -1.74
CA SER A 341 17.98 4.75 -2.39
C SER A 341 18.11 3.25 -2.62
N ALA A 342 19.32 2.75 -2.89
CA ALA A 342 19.58 1.31 -3.01
C ALA A 342 19.23 0.56 -1.73
N ILE A 343 19.46 1.14 -0.55
CA ILE A 343 19.08 0.53 0.74
C ILE A 343 17.55 0.41 0.85
N PHE A 344 16.80 1.47 0.54
CA PHE A 344 15.32 1.44 0.53
C PHE A 344 14.74 0.47 -0.52
N LEU A 345 15.34 0.41 -1.71
CA LEU A 345 14.92 -0.49 -2.78
C LEU A 345 15.22 -1.95 -2.41
N LEU A 346 16.37 -2.22 -1.79
CA LEU A 346 16.74 -3.55 -1.33
C LEU A 346 15.70 -4.07 -0.32
N THR A 347 15.25 -3.23 0.62
CA THR A 347 14.20 -3.64 1.57
C THR A 347 12.87 -3.94 0.90
N SER A 348 12.50 -3.20 -0.16
CA SER A 348 11.31 -3.54 -0.95
C SER A 348 11.45 -4.87 -1.68
N LEU A 349 12.63 -5.15 -2.23
CA LEU A 349 12.92 -6.43 -2.91
C LEU A 349 12.84 -7.61 -1.94
N VAL A 350 13.23 -7.43 -0.68
CA VAL A 350 13.06 -8.47 0.35
C VAL A 350 11.59 -8.89 0.42
N SER A 351 10.63 -7.97 0.48
CA SER A 351 9.22 -8.35 0.52
C SER A 351 8.74 -9.06 -0.75
N ILE A 352 9.21 -8.64 -1.93
CA ILE A 352 8.85 -9.26 -3.22
C ILE A 352 9.32 -10.71 -3.27
N PHE A 353 10.55 -10.99 -2.85
CA PHE A 353 11.12 -12.33 -2.92
C PHE A 353 10.72 -13.21 -1.74
N LEU A 354 10.72 -12.67 -0.52
CA LEU A 354 10.44 -13.39 0.72
C LEU A 354 8.95 -13.67 0.91
N ILE A 355 8.11 -12.66 0.69
CA ILE A 355 6.67 -12.74 0.93
C ILE A 355 5.99 -13.14 -0.38
N TYR A 356 5.78 -12.19 -1.30
CA TYR A 356 5.11 -12.42 -2.57
C TYR A 356 5.19 -11.18 -3.48
N PRO A 357 5.29 -11.31 -4.82
CA PRO A 357 5.28 -10.18 -5.75
C PRO A 357 3.87 -9.56 -5.93
N ARG A 358 3.23 -9.10 -4.85
CA ARG A 358 1.96 -8.34 -4.97
C ARG A 358 2.18 -6.96 -5.56
N GLU A 359 1.11 -6.44 -6.16
CA GLU A 359 1.01 -5.08 -6.71
C GLU A 359 1.61 -4.00 -5.79
N HIS A 360 1.21 -3.96 -4.51
CA HIS A 360 1.66 -2.90 -3.61
C HIS A 360 3.15 -3.04 -3.18
N TYR A 361 3.75 -4.24 -3.24
CA TYR A 361 5.21 -4.41 -3.03
C TYR A 361 5.99 -3.99 -4.27
N ILE A 362 5.51 -4.40 -5.45
CA ILE A 362 6.08 -4.01 -6.74
C ILE A 362 6.05 -2.48 -6.91
N LEU A 363 4.95 -1.82 -6.53
CA LEU A 363 4.83 -0.37 -6.57
C LEU A 363 5.91 0.31 -5.70
N GLY A 364 6.12 -0.21 -4.48
CA GLY A 364 7.12 0.25 -3.53
C GLY A 364 8.54 0.26 -4.09
N PHE A 365 8.86 -0.76 -4.90
CA PHE A 365 10.14 -0.84 -5.60
C PHE A 365 10.15 0.02 -6.88
N PHE A 366 9.15 -0.15 -7.75
CA PHE A 366 9.18 0.33 -9.13
C PHE A 366 9.15 1.85 -9.24
N VAL A 367 8.31 2.53 -8.47
CA VAL A 367 8.14 3.99 -8.62
C VAL A 367 9.40 4.75 -8.19
N PRO A 368 10.00 4.47 -7.01
CA PRO A 368 11.30 5.04 -6.68
C PRO A 368 12.39 4.64 -7.68
N PHE A 369 12.44 3.38 -8.11
CA PHE A 369 13.42 2.92 -9.09
C PHE A 369 13.32 3.67 -10.44
N LEU A 370 12.11 3.88 -10.96
CA LEU A 370 11.85 4.67 -12.16
C LEU A 370 12.35 6.11 -12.01
N ALA A 371 12.11 6.73 -10.84
CA ALA A 371 12.61 8.07 -10.55
C ALA A 371 14.16 8.12 -10.52
N LEU A 372 14.82 7.07 -10.00
CA LEU A 372 16.28 6.98 -10.02
C LEU A 372 16.84 6.80 -11.43
N ILE A 373 16.19 6.00 -12.28
CA ILE A 373 16.54 5.89 -13.71
C ILE A 373 16.45 7.28 -14.35
N ALA A 374 15.36 8.01 -14.13
CA ALA A 374 15.22 9.36 -14.66
C ALA A 374 16.35 10.29 -14.20
N ILE A 375 16.83 10.17 -12.95
CA ILE A 375 17.97 10.94 -12.44
C ILE A 375 19.29 10.53 -13.10
N CYS A 376 19.54 9.22 -13.22
CA CYS A 376 20.76 8.70 -13.84
C CYS A 376 20.89 9.15 -15.30
N PHE A 377 19.77 9.24 -16.02
CA PHE A 377 19.79 9.45 -17.45
C PHE A 377 19.31 10.84 -17.90
N GLY A 378 18.62 11.58 -17.04
CA GLY A 378 17.98 12.84 -17.41
C GLY A 378 18.96 13.98 -17.65
N SER A 379 18.60 14.88 -18.58
CA SER A 379 19.31 16.14 -18.78
C SER A 379 18.91 17.21 -17.75
N PRO A 380 19.86 18.05 -17.31
CA PRO A 380 19.58 19.22 -16.49
C PRO A 380 18.58 20.19 -17.15
N SER A 381 17.76 20.84 -16.32
CA SER A 381 16.72 21.79 -16.76
C SER A 381 17.25 23.02 -17.51
N ALA A 382 18.56 23.31 -17.46
CA ALA A 382 19.16 24.49 -18.06
C ALA A 382 19.48 24.34 -19.57
N GLU A 383 19.38 23.14 -20.12
CA GLU A 383 19.85 22.84 -21.49
C GLU A 383 18.81 23.13 -22.60
N GLN A 384 17.57 23.48 -22.26
CA GLN A 384 16.49 23.69 -23.26
C GLN A 384 16.17 25.18 -23.47
N SER A 385 15.96 25.58 -24.73
CA SER A 385 15.52 26.94 -25.06
C SER A 385 14.11 27.22 -24.49
N PRO A 386 13.82 28.45 -24.01
CA PRO A 386 12.56 28.76 -23.34
C PRO A 386 11.31 28.50 -24.19
N LYS A 387 11.37 28.79 -25.50
CA LYS A 387 10.25 28.57 -26.43
C LYS A 387 9.94 27.09 -26.63
N ILE A 388 10.98 26.26 -26.86
CA ILE A 388 10.83 24.81 -27.04
C ILE A 388 10.29 24.19 -25.75
N ARG A 389 10.79 24.64 -24.59
CA ARG A 389 10.33 24.22 -23.27
C ARG A 389 8.83 24.49 -23.06
N ALA A 390 8.37 25.71 -23.33
CA ALA A 390 6.95 26.06 -23.16
C ALA A 390 6.03 25.21 -24.06
N ARG A 391 6.40 25.03 -25.34
CA ARG A 391 5.63 24.20 -26.28
C ARG A 391 5.54 22.74 -25.82
N ASN A 392 6.66 22.16 -25.39
CA ASN A 392 6.69 20.76 -24.94
C ASN A 392 5.86 20.56 -23.66
N ILE A 393 5.88 21.53 -22.74
CA ILE A 393 5.07 21.50 -21.53
C ILE A 393 3.59 21.57 -21.88
N LEU A 394 3.17 22.52 -22.71
CA LEU A 394 1.78 22.64 -23.14
C LEU A 394 1.29 21.39 -23.85
N PHE A 395 2.12 20.82 -24.73
CA PHE A 395 1.84 19.56 -25.41
C PHE A 395 1.65 18.42 -24.40
N LEU A 396 2.58 18.21 -23.47
CA LEU A 396 2.48 17.15 -22.47
C LEU A 396 1.30 17.35 -21.51
N CYS A 397 1.02 18.58 -21.09
CA CYS A 397 -0.14 18.88 -20.26
C CYS A 397 -1.43 18.53 -20.99
N SER A 398 -1.56 18.96 -22.25
CA SER A 398 -2.73 18.66 -23.07
C SER A 398 -2.85 17.15 -23.31
N LEU A 399 -1.74 16.50 -23.65
CA LEU A 399 -1.69 15.06 -23.85
C LEU A 399 -2.10 14.31 -22.59
N LEU A 400 -1.58 14.68 -21.41
CA LEU A 400 -1.97 14.06 -20.14
C LEU A 400 -3.47 14.19 -19.90
N LEU A 401 -4.04 15.39 -20.05
CA LEU A 401 -5.47 15.61 -19.85
C LEU A 401 -6.34 14.82 -20.86
N ILE A 402 -5.89 14.66 -22.10
CA ILE A 402 -6.58 13.87 -23.13
C ILE A 402 -6.45 12.37 -22.83
N LEU A 403 -5.24 11.90 -22.55
CA LEU A 403 -4.92 10.50 -22.33
C LEU A 403 -5.44 9.97 -20.99
N THR A 404 -5.64 10.82 -19.98
CA THR A 404 -6.25 10.37 -18.74
C THR A 404 -7.71 9.97 -19.00
N PRO A 405 -8.08 8.69 -18.85
CA PRO A 405 -9.42 8.22 -19.16
C PRO A 405 -10.47 8.82 -18.23
N LEU A 406 -11.64 9.13 -18.79
CA LEU A 406 -12.84 9.41 -18.04
C LEU A 406 -14.01 8.67 -18.71
N PRO A 407 -14.73 7.80 -18.00
CA PRO A 407 -14.46 7.30 -16.64
C PRO A 407 -13.52 6.08 -16.61
N TYR A 408 -12.41 6.16 -15.84
CA TYR A 408 -11.47 5.01 -15.68
C TYR A 408 -12.06 3.87 -14.85
N PHE A 409 -12.75 4.21 -13.77
CA PHE A 409 -13.27 3.23 -12.83
C PHE A 409 -14.71 2.78 -13.15
N LYS A 410 -15.44 3.48 -14.03
CA LYS A 410 -16.82 3.09 -14.38
C LYS A 410 -16.79 1.81 -15.20
N LYS A 411 -17.13 0.71 -14.56
CA LYS A 411 -17.44 -0.57 -15.21
C LYS A 411 -18.92 -0.56 -15.57
N SER A 412 -19.31 -1.26 -16.64
CA SER A 412 -20.72 -1.39 -17.03
C SER A 412 -21.53 -2.16 -15.97
N ASN A 413 -20.90 -3.14 -15.30
CA ASN A 413 -21.44 -3.88 -14.15
C ASN A 413 -20.32 -4.11 -13.11
N PRO A 414 -19.99 -3.11 -12.29
CA PRO A 414 -19.01 -3.30 -11.21
C PRO A 414 -19.62 -4.20 -10.13
N SER A 415 -18.87 -5.22 -9.72
CA SER A 415 -19.21 -6.03 -8.55
C SER A 415 -18.88 -5.24 -7.27
N LEU A 416 -19.82 -4.43 -6.79
CA LEU A 416 -19.71 -3.63 -5.55
C LEU A 416 -20.28 -4.38 -4.35
N GLN A 417 -19.89 -5.64 -4.17
CA GLN A 417 -20.49 -6.53 -3.18
C GLN A 417 -20.40 -6.00 -1.75
N ASN A 418 -19.22 -5.52 -1.34
CA ASN A 418 -19.00 -5.06 0.03
C ASN A 418 -19.76 -3.77 0.29
N LEU A 419 -19.72 -2.83 -0.65
CA LEU A 419 -20.51 -1.60 -0.55
C LEU A 419 -22.02 -1.88 -0.49
N ASN A 420 -22.53 -2.82 -1.28
CA ASN A 420 -23.94 -3.23 -1.26
C ASN A 420 -24.32 -3.88 0.07
N VAL A 421 -23.46 -4.72 0.66
CA VAL A 421 -23.67 -5.29 2.01
C VAL A 421 -23.72 -4.17 3.06
N ILE A 422 -22.79 -3.22 3.00
CA ILE A 422 -22.75 -2.09 3.94
C ILE A 422 -24.01 -1.24 3.83
N ALA A 423 -24.39 -0.87 2.61
CA ALA A 423 -25.59 -0.09 2.34
C ALA A 423 -26.86 -0.82 2.79
N PHE A 424 -26.96 -2.12 2.54
CA PHE A 424 -28.09 -2.94 2.97
C PHE A 424 -28.19 -2.99 4.50
N LEU A 425 -27.10 -3.27 5.21
CA LEU A 425 -27.09 -3.30 6.68
C LEU A 425 -27.40 -1.93 7.30
N GLN A 426 -26.95 -0.84 6.69
CA GLN A 426 -27.34 0.52 7.09
C GLN A 426 -28.83 0.78 6.86
N SER A 427 -29.42 0.24 5.78
CA SER A 427 -30.84 0.45 5.44
C SER A 427 -31.82 -0.25 6.38
N ILE A 428 -31.42 -1.36 7.01
CA ILE A 428 -32.24 -2.07 8.01
C ILE A 428 -32.31 -1.27 9.33
N ASN A 429 -31.37 -0.34 9.55
CA ASN A 429 -31.37 0.59 10.69
C ASN A 429 -31.45 -0.10 12.07
N LEU A 430 -30.68 -1.19 12.24
CA LEU A 430 -30.61 -1.95 13.49
C LEU A 430 -30.08 -1.07 14.62
N GLN A 431 -30.85 -0.91 15.70
CA GLN A 431 -30.47 -0.11 16.87
C GLN A 431 -29.73 -0.94 17.93
N GLU A 432 -30.08 -2.22 18.04
CA GLU A 432 -29.46 -3.12 19.02
C GLU A 432 -28.04 -3.54 18.62
N SER A 433 -27.32 -4.13 19.59
CA SER A 433 -25.96 -4.63 19.36
C SER A 433 -25.98 -5.87 18.48
N VAL A 434 -25.30 -5.81 17.33
CA VAL A 434 -25.17 -6.91 16.38
C VAL A 434 -23.76 -7.50 16.45
N ARG A 435 -23.65 -8.76 16.83
CA ARG A 435 -22.42 -9.58 16.78
C ARG A 435 -22.45 -10.39 15.50
N LEU A 436 -21.77 -9.86 14.49
CA LEU A 436 -21.83 -10.28 13.11
C LEU A 436 -20.70 -11.27 12.79
N LEU A 437 -21.06 -12.54 12.57
CA LEU A 437 -20.13 -13.54 12.03
C LEU A 437 -19.93 -13.31 10.53
N GLU A 438 -18.70 -13.07 10.11
CA GLU A 438 -18.34 -12.85 8.70
C GLU A 438 -16.86 -13.15 8.41
N ALA A 439 -16.59 -13.58 7.17
CA ALA A 439 -15.27 -13.98 6.68
C ALA A 439 -14.70 -13.02 5.62
N GLU A 440 -15.17 -11.77 5.60
CA GLU A 440 -14.87 -10.77 4.58
C GLU A 440 -13.89 -9.70 5.09
N GLY A 441 -13.76 -9.55 6.41
CA GLY A 441 -12.68 -8.79 7.03
C GLY A 441 -13.05 -7.39 7.49
N GLY A 442 -14.26 -7.18 8.03
CA GLY A 442 -14.55 -5.98 8.84
C GLY A 442 -15.70 -5.11 8.37
N TYR A 443 -16.90 -5.65 8.11
CA TYR A 443 -18.05 -4.79 7.79
C TYR A 443 -18.40 -3.81 8.92
N ASN A 444 -18.23 -4.22 10.18
CA ASN A 444 -18.50 -3.42 11.36
C ASN A 444 -17.74 -2.07 11.35
N ILE A 445 -16.62 -2.00 10.63
CA ILE A 445 -15.84 -0.78 10.47
C ILE A 445 -16.68 0.32 9.81
N TYR A 446 -17.66 -0.01 8.97
CA TYR A 446 -18.48 0.95 8.21
C TYR A 446 -19.90 1.13 8.73
N LEU A 447 -20.36 0.31 9.68
CA LEU A 447 -21.78 0.21 10.07
C LEU A 447 -22.16 0.95 11.35
N GLY A 448 -21.20 1.19 12.25
CA GLY A 448 -21.44 1.89 13.53
C GLY A 448 -20.95 1.09 14.73
N SER A 449 -21.02 1.69 15.93
CA SER A 449 -20.51 1.09 17.17
C SER A 449 -21.35 -0.07 17.71
N ASN A 450 -22.60 -0.21 17.25
CA ASN A 450 -23.48 -1.31 17.61
C ASN A 450 -23.12 -2.61 16.87
N PHE A 451 -22.35 -2.54 15.78
CA PHE A 451 -21.85 -3.73 15.09
C PHE A 451 -20.49 -4.17 15.63
N LYS A 452 -20.35 -5.46 15.91
CA LYS A 452 -19.11 -6.11 16.33
C LYS A 452 -18.84 -7.30 15.43
N ARG A 453 -17.65 -7.35 14.83
CA ARG A 453 -17.23 -8.51 14.03
C ARG A 453 -16.89 -9.68 14.94
N ILE A 454 -17.41 -10.85 14.58
CA ILE A 454 -16.94 -12.14 15.05
C ILE A 454 -16.20 -12.80 13.88
N PRO A 455 -14.86 -12.89 13.91
CA PRO A 455 -14.11 -13.47 12.82
C PRO A 455 -14.38 -14.97 12.72
N GLU A 456 -14.44 -15.48 11.50
CA GLU A 456 -14.58 -16.91 11.21
C GLU A 456 -13.48 -17.75 11.89
N TYR A 457 -12.29 -17.17 12.09
CA TYR A 457 -11.17 -17.85 12.72
C TYR A 457 -11.21 -17.96 14.23
N SER A 458 -12.14 -17.30 14.92
CA SER A 458 -12.31 -17.49 16.37
C SER A 458 -13.05 -18.79 16.71
N LYS A 459 -13.64 -19.49 15.73
CA LYS A 459 -14.32 -20.76 15.97
C LYS A 459 -13.30 -21.86 16.29
N GLN A 460 -13.25 -22.25 17.57
CA GLN A 460 -12.41 -23.34 18.11
C GLN A 460 -13.23 -24.47 18.76
N VAL A 461 -14.55 -24.35 18.71
CA VAL A 461 -15.53 -25.32 19.25
C VAL A 461 -16.58 -25.62 18.19
N ASP A 462 -17.47 -26.56 18.48
CA ASP A 462 -18.62 -26.89 17.64
C ASP A 462 -19.56 -25.68 17.47
N PHE A 463 -20.28 -25.61 16.35
CA PHE A 463 -20.97 -24.41 15.92
C PHE A 463 -22.05 -23.89 16.89
N ASP A 464 -22.86 -24.76 17.49
CA ASP A 464 -23.92 -24.34 18.42
C ASP A 464 -23.33 -23.70 19.67
N ARG A 465 -22.27 -24.31 20.20
CA ARG A 465 -21.53 -23.75 21.33
C ARG A 465 -20.87 -22.43 20.95
N PHE A 466 -20.31 -22.33 19.74
CA PHE A 466 -19.72 -21.09 19.23
C PHE A 466 -20.77 -19.97 19.10
N LEU A 467 -21.93 -20.28 18.52
CA LEU A 467 -23.07 -19.38 18.35
C LEU A 467 -23.52 -18.80 19.70
N GLN A 468 -23.63 -19.65 20.72
CA GLN A 468 -24.02 -19.26 22.08
C GLN A 468 -22.92 -18.46 22.81
N MET A 469 -21.68 -18.95 22.79
CA MET A 469 -20.55 -18.32 23.48
C MET A 469 -20.26 -16.92 22.94
N GLU A 470 -20.23 -16.77 21.62
CA GLU A 470 -20.00 -15.49 20.97
C GLU A 470 -21.27 -14.65 20.83
N LYS A 471 -22.42 -15.16 21.30
CA LYS A 471 -23.73 -14.49 21.22
C LYS A 471 -24.00 -13.97 19.81
N ILE A 472 -23.70 -14.78 18.80
CA ILE A 472 -23.85 -14.40 17.40
C ILE A 472 -25.34 -14.24 17.12
N ASN A 473 -25.72 -13.05 16.66
CA ASN A 473 -27.11 -12.71 16.30
C ASN A 473 -27.23 -12.18 14.87
N GLY A 474 -26.11 -12.09 14.14
CA GLY A 474 -26.08 -11.84 12.69
C GLY A 474 -24.97 -12.66 12.02
N ILE A 475 -25.21 -13.13 10.79
CA ILE A 475 -24.24 -13.88 9.99
C ILE A 475 -24.30 -13.38 8.54
N ILE A 476 -23.16 -12.96 7.99
CA ILE A 476 -23.01 -12.76 6.54
C ILE A 476 -22.60 -14.10 5.93
N LEU A 477 -23.56 -14.76 5.32
CA LEU A 477 -23.35 -16.02 4.63
C LEU A 477 -22.73 -15.75 3.26
N SER A 478 -21.40 -15.83 3.18
CA SER A 478 -20.63 -15.70 1.95
C SER A 478 -20.00 -17.04 1.54
N GLU A 479 -19.53 -17.12 0.29
CA GLU A 479 -18.76 -18.28 -0.18
C GLU A 479 -17.46 -18.49 0.60
N ALA A 480 -16.81 -17.41 1.05
CA ALA A 480 -15.62 -17.50 1.89
C ALA A 480 -15.92 -18.21 3.21
N LEU A 481 -17.03 -17.86 3.88
CA LEU A 481 -17.44 -18.51 5.12
C LEU A 481 -17.86 -19.96 4.90
N LYS A 482 -18.63 -20.26 3.84
CA LYS A 482 -19.06 -21.63 3.52
C LYS A 482 -17.90 -22.58 3.21
N ARG A 483 -16.86 -22.08 2.55
CA ARG A 483 -15.68 -22.87 2.15
C ARG A 483 -14.65 -22.99 3.25
N ASP A 484 -14.77 -22.19 4.32
CA ASP A 484 -13.84 -22.24 5.42
C ASP A 484 -13.88 -23.61 6.10
N ARG A 485 -12.70 -24.23 6.29
CA ARG A 485 -12.58 -25.58 6.86
C ARG A 485 -13.27 -25.75 8.22
N ARG A 486 -13.38 -24.68 9.02
CA ARG A 486 -14.00 -24.71 10.36
C ARG A 486 -15.51 -24.85 10.32
N PHE A 487 -16.11 -24.58 9.15
CA PHE A 487 -17.56 -24.57 8.92
C PHE A 487 -17.97 -25.62 7.88
N LYS A 488 -17.22 -25.76 6.78
CA LYS A 488 -17.56 -26.63 5.64
C LYS A 488 -17.89 -28.08 6.04
N THR A 489 -17.21 -28.62 7.04
CA THR A 489 -17.38 -30.00 7.52
C THR A 489 -18.05 -30.10 8.89
N ASP A 490 -18.46 -28.98 9.47
CA ASP A 490 -19.13 -28.95 10.76
C ASP A 490 -20.61 -29.34 10.59
N ARG A 491 -21.03 -30.41 11.26
CA ARG A 491 -22.40 -30.92 11.17
C ARG A 491 -23.41 -29.96 11.78
N GLU A 492 -23.10 -29.35 12.93
CA GLU A 492 -23.99 -28.39 13.59
C GLU A 492 -24.19 -27.14 12.73
N TRP A 493 -23.14 -26.68 12.04
CA TRP A 493 -23.26 -25.59 11.06
C TRP A 493 -24.18 -25.96 9.89
N LEU A 494 -24.04 -27.15 9.32
CA LEU A 494 -24.88 -27.61 8.21
C LEU A 494 -26.34 -27.78 8.65
N ASP A 495 -26.56 -28.33 9.84
CA ASP A 495 -27.89 -28.49 10.43
C ASP A 495 -28.54 -27.12 10.73
N PHE A 496 -27.76 -26.15 11.23
CA PHE A 496 -28.19 -24.78 11.40
C PHE A 496 -28.59 -24.13 10.07
N LEU A 497 -27.80 -24.28 9.00
CA LEU A 497 -28.14 -23.72 7.69
C LEU A 497 -29.44 -24.30 7.10
N ASN A 498 -29.76 -25.55 7.44
CA ASN A 498 -31.01 -26.19 7.01
C ASN A 498 -32.20 -25.81 7.89
N ASN A 499 -31.98 -25.43 9.16
CA ASN A 499 -33.03 -25.22 10.16
C ASN A 499 -32.91 -23.87 10.90
N TYR A 500 -32.34 -22.82 10.29
CA TYR A 500 -32.01 -21.56 10.97
C TYR A 500 -33.22 -20.87 11.63
N GLN A 501 -34.44 -21.12 11.13
CA GLN A 501 -35.68 -20.60 11.72
C GLN A 501 -35.96 -21.18 13.11
N THR A 502 -35.59 -22.43 13.38
CA THR A 502 -35.76 -23.03 14.72
C THR A 502 -34.83 -22.38 15.74
N ALA A 503 -33.67 -21.91 15.26
CA ALA A 503 -32.76 -21.08 16.03
C ALA A 503 -33.19 -19.60 16.10
N GLY A 504 -34.36 -19.23 15.58
CA GLY A 504 -34.91 -17.86 15.64
C GLY A 504 -34.25 -16.86 14.69
N PHE A 505 -33.56 -17.34 13.64
CA PHE A 505 -33.02 -16.49 12.58
C PHE A 505 -34.01 -16.35 11.42
N VAL A 506 -33.97 -15.20 10.77
CA VAL A 506 -34.55 -14.96 9.45
C VAL A 506 -33.44 -14.79 8.43
N LYS A 507 -33.74 -15.14 7.19
CA LYS A 507 -32.82 -15.06 6.06
C LYS A 507 -33.27 -13.97 5.10
N MET A 508 -32.35 -13.10 4.72
CA MET A 508 -32.57 -12.01 3.79
C MET A 508 -31.51 -12.05 2.68
N ASP A 509 -31.95 -11.91 1.43
CA ASP A 509 -31.03 -11.73 0.31
C ASP A 509 -30.50 -10.30 0.31
N ILE A 510 -29.19 -10.14 0.11
CA ILE A 510 -28.56 -8.83 0.04
C ILE A 510 -28.56 -8.38 -1.43
N PRO A 511 -29.27 -7.29 -1.78
CA PRO A 511 -29.42 -6.86 -3.18
C PRO A 511 -28.08 -6.68 -3.89
N ASN A 512 -28.02 -7.10 -5.17
CA ASN A 512 -26.84 -6.98 -6.04
C ASN A 512 -25.58 -7.69 -5.49
N THR A 513 -25.76 -8.76 -4.72
CA THR A 513 -24.67 -9.61 -4.24
C THR A 513 -25.09 -11.08 -4.27
N GLU A 514 -24.11 -11.98 -4.15
CA GLU A 514 -24.36 -13.41 -3.90
C GLU A 514 -24.43 -13.75 -2.39
N LYS A 515 -24.31 -12.73 -1.53
CA LYS A 515 -24.25 -12.86 -0.07
C LYS A 515 -25.66 -12.80 0.51
N GLN A 516 -25.85 -13.48 1.63
CA GLN A 516 -27.12 -13.51 2.36
C GLN A 516 -26.89 -13.10 3.81
N LEU A 517 -27.87 -12.43 4.42
CA LEU A 517 -27.86 -12.10 5.83
C LEU A 517 -28.77 -13.07 6.58
N LEU A 518 -28.22 -13.78 7.57
CA LEU A 518 -29.01 -14.44 8.59
C LEU A 518 -29.00 -13.55 9.82
N LEU A 519 -30.17 -13.10 10.28
CA LEU A 519 -30.31 -12.21 11.43
C LEU A 519 -31.33 -12.77 12.42
N LYS A 520 -31.10 -12.63 13.72
CA LYS A 520 -32.12 -12.96 14.73
C LYS A 520 -33.37 -12.09 14.51
N ALA A 521 -34.54 -12.73 14.55
CA ALA A 521 -35.81 -12.10 14.20
C ALA A 521 -36.24 -10.99 15.17
N ASP A 522 -35.82 -11.06 16.43
CA ASP A 522 -36.09 -10.06 17.48
C ASP A 522 -35.43 -8.71 17.18
N LEU A 523 -34.30 -8.70 16.46
CA LEU A 523 -33.59 -7.46 16.07
C LEU A 523 -34.32 -6.60 15.02
N LEU A 524 -35.37 -7.13 14.39
CA LEU A 524 -36.11 -6.43 13.33
C LEU A 524 -37.37 -5.70 13.83
N ASN A 525 -37.72 -5.84 15.12
CA ASN A 525 -38.97 -5.32 15.68
C ASN A 525 -38.79 -4.06 16.53
#